data_AF-A0A139RB19-F1
#
_entry.id   AF-A0A139RB19-F1
#
_cell.length_a   1.000
_cell.length_b   1.000
_cell.length_c   1.000
_cell.angle_alpha   90.00
_cell.angle_beta   90.00
_cell.angle_gamma   90.00
#
_symmetry.space_group_name_H-M   'P 1'
#
loop_
_entity.id
_entity.type
_entity.pdbx_description
1 polymer ?
#
loop_
_entity_poly.entity_id
_entity_poly.type
_entity_poly.pdbx_seq_one_letter_code
_entity_poly.pdbx_strand_id
1 'polypeptide(L)'
;MMTSNNQMFYDSLGSFFCGKSTEDTIKKLNTQIYDDTDITIKLGATNSIDNQNEDSKYGPFCYKIVSLDSEGADEEINSFVSELNTKLKKSGTNAGYNEKGNHWSIFYLLKELISKFEQCEYNFFRGQTESWPTIPALFRKKVNKDSKFYYELFEQLYKQVSQEYPDRVEYHSIDEDLDVRADQLAKLQHYELPTSLLDITDNPFVALLFLSNSGNRIIKKPKFEAFKMSIEEHSKSSLLTFVRKGHDNQRIRAQHGAFINYDKLSKYTHFTKDEIKISEEFRRIPRVSITIEFSKKETEELLKNEEELISKVKEEEGYFFRRKI
;
A
#
# COMPACT_ATOMS: atom_id res chain seq x y z
N MET A 1 -23.96 0.60 32.89
CA MET A 1 -23.70 -0.56 32.01
C MET A 1 -22.20 -0.70 31.91
N MET A 2 -21.62 -1.77 32.43
CA MET A 2 -20.19 -2.04 32.27
C MET A 2 -19.93 -2.34 30.79
N THR A 3 -19.19 -1.48 30.09
CA THR A 3 -18.61 -1.81 28.79
C THR A 3 -17.75 -3.06 28.96
N SER A 4 -17.98 -4.09 28.16
CA SER A 4 -17.10 -5.27 28.13
C SER A 4 -15.68 -4.84 27.75
N ASN A 5 -14.66 -5.53 28.25
CA ASN A 5 -13.25 -5.24 27.92
C ASN A 5 -13.01 -5.16 26.40
N ASN A 6 -13.69 -5.99 25.62
CA ASN A 6 -13.62 -5.99 24.15
C ASN A 6 -14.09 -4.66 23.54
N GLN A 7 -15.22 -4.15 24.02
CA GLN A 7 -15.78 -2.89 23.54
C GLN A 7 -14.81 -1.74 23.85
N MET A 8 -14.21 -1.76 25.05
CA MET A 8 -13.20 -0.77 25.44
C MET A 8 -11.93 -0.84 24.57
N PHE A 9 -11.51 -2.02 24.12
CA PHE A 9 -10.37 -2.16 23.22
C PHE A 9 -10.63 -1.50 21.85
N TYR A 10 -11.73 -1.84 21.19
CA TYR A 10 -12.06 -1.26 19.87
C TYR A 10 -12.37 0.22 19.97
N ASP A 11 -13.06 0.67 21.03
CA ASP A 11 -13.34 2.08 21.26
C ASP A 11 -12.04 2.87 21.46
N SER A 12 -11.11 2.34 22.26
CA SER A 12 -9.82 2.98 22.50
C SER A 12 -9.01 3.04 21.20
N LEU A 13 -8.74 1.89 20.59
CA LEU A 13 -7.92 1.80 19.39
C LEU A 13 -8.54 2.58 18.21
N GLY A 14 -9.85 2.46 18.02
CA GLY A 14 -10.61 3.20 17.01
C GLY A 14 -10.59 4.71 17.23
N SER A 15 -10.70 5.18 18.47
CA SER A 15 -10.60 6.60 18.80
C SER A 15 -9.23 7.19 18.45
N PHE A 16 -8.15 6.42 18.64
CA PHE A 16 -6.81 6.84 18.21
C PHE A 16 -6.70 6.93 16.68
N PHE A 17 -7.31 5.99 15.95
CA PHE A 17 -7.33 6.03 14.48
C PHE A 17 -8.26 7.10 13.89
N CYS A 18 -9.33 7.49 14.60
CA CYS A 18 -10.38 8.38 14.08
C CYS A 18 -10.38 9.80 14.68
N GLY A 19 -9.60 10.06 15.74
CA GLY A 19 -9.59 11.33 16.49
C GLY A 19 -9.05 12.58 15.76
N LYS A 20 -9.06 13.73 16.46
CA LYS A 20 -8.78 15.09 15.94
C LYS A 20 -7.36 15.33 15.39
N SER A 21 -6.40 14.42 15.63
CA SER A 21 -4.98 14.52 15.24
C SER A 21 -4.60 13.40 14.27
N THR A 22 -5.39 13.19 13.22
CA THR A 22 -5.51 11.86 12.63
C THR A 22 -4.27 11.36 11.90
N GLU A 23 -3.61 12.18 11.07
CA GLU A 23 -2.42 11.72 10.32
C GLU A 23 -1.22 11.50 11.25
N ASP A 24 -0.95 12.44 12.15
CA ASP A 24 0.18 12.34 13.08
C ASP A 24 0.01 11.19 14.08
N THR A 25 -1.20 10.95 14.57
CA THR A 25 -1.47 9.85 15.51
C THR A 25 -1.39 8.49 14.83
N ILE A 26 -1.90 8.37 13.59
CA ILE A 26 -1.75 7.15 12.80
C ILE A 26 -0.27 6.90 12.51
N LYS A 27 0.48 7.93 12.14
CA LYS A 27 1.92 7.84 11.89
C LYS A 27 2.65 7.37 13.14
N LYS A 28 2.38 7.96 14.31
CA LYS A 28 2.97 7.57 15.60
C LYS A 28 2.68 6.12 15.99
N LEU A 29 1.46 5.63 15.77
CA LEU A 29 1.14 4.23 16.07
C LEU A 29 1.80 3.29 15.06
N ASN A 30 1.76 3.63 13.77
CA ASN A 30 2.42 2.83 12.75
C ASN A 30 3.93 2.71 12.99
N THR A 31 4.61 3.77 13.46
CA THR A 31 6.05 3.70 13.81
C THR A 31 6.36 2.79 15.00
N GLN A 32 5.35 2.45 15.83
CA GLN A 32 5.51 1.44 16.89
C GLN A 32 5.25 0.01 16.39
N ILE A 33 4.57 -0.15 15.24
CA ILE A 33 4.23 -1.45 14.66
C ILE A 33 5.22 -1.85 13.55
N TYR A 34 5.64 -0.89 12.73
CA TYR A 34 6.43 -1.11 11.53
C TYR A 34 7.77 -0.39 11.59
N ASP A 35 8.79 -1.02 11.03
CA ASP A 35 10.07 -0.38 10.70
C ASP A 35 10.01 0.03 9.22
N ASP A 36 9.65 1.30 8.99
CA ASP A 36 9.27 1.79 7.67
C ASP A 36 10.47 2.20 6.81
N THR A 37 10.39 1.84 5.53
CA THR A 37 11.17 2.42 4.44
C THR A 37 10.22 2.85 3.33
N ASP A 38 10.12 4.15 3.09
CA ASP A 38 9.24 4.74 2.10
C ASP A 38 10.01 4.96 0.79
N ILE A 39 9.41 4.57 -0.33
CA ILE A 39 9.90 4.85 -1.69
C ILE A 39 8.83 5.64 -2.42
N THR A 40 9.20 6.78 -2.99
CA THR A 40 8.31 7.60 -3.81
C THR A 40 8.77 7.58 -5.26
N ILE A 41 7.95 7.03 -6.16
CA ILE A 41 8.20 7.03 -7.60
C ILE A 41 7.54 8.27 -8.20
N LYS A 42 8.35 9.17 -8.77
CA LYS A 42 7.88 10.40 -9.40
C LYS A 42 7.69 10.22 -10.90
N LEU A 43 6.49 10.54 -11.36
CA LEU A 43 6.11 10.56 -12.76
C LEU A 43 6.02 12.00 -13.27
N GLY A 44 6.51 12.24 -14.49
CA GLY A 44 6.38 13.48 -15.22
C GLY A 44 5.69 13.25 -16.57
N ALA A 45 4.91 14.23 -17.04
CA ALA A 45 4.34 14.19 -18.39
C ALA A 45 5.30 14.78 -19.42
N THR A 46 5.25 14.26 -20.63
CA THR A 46 6.02 14.67 -21.81
C THR A 46 5.10 14.78 -23.01
N ASN A 47 5.45 15.63 -23.97
CA ASN A 47 4.70 15.75 -25.22
C ASN A 47 5.12 14.61 -26.16
N SER A 48 4.23 13.64 -26.36
CA SER A 48 4.45 12.61 -27.37
C SER A 48 3.93 13.08 -28.71
N ILE A 49 4.84 13.49 -29.60
CA ILE A 49 4.52 13.79 -31.00
C ILE A 49 3.90 12.56 -31.70
N ASP A 50 4.31 11.35 -31.30
CA ASP A 50 3.90 10.09 -31.95
C ASP A 50 2.51 9.56 -31.53
N ASN A 51 1.86 10.13 -30.50
CA ASN A 51 0.56 9.65 -30.00
C ASN A 51 -0.61 10.56 -30.37
N GLN A 52 -0.47 11.39 -31.41
CA GLN A 52 -1.58 12.12 -32.02
C GLN A 52 -2.46 11.25 -32.93
N ASN A 53 -2.57 9.95 -32.64
CA ASN A 53 -3.66 9.15 -33.20
C ASN A 53 -4.93 9.54 -32.43
N GLU A 54 -5.92 10.06 -33.15
CA GLU A 54 -7.21 10.57 -32.64
C GLU A 54 -8.03 9.56 -31.81
N ASP A 55 -7.59 8.29 -31.72
CA ASP A 55 -8.21 7.20 -30.96
C ASP A 55 -7.55 6.89 -29.60
N SER A 56 -6.60 7.72 -29.14
CA SER A 56 -5.97 7.53 -27.81
C SER A 56 -7.00 7.74 -26.67
N LYS A 57 -7.56 6.63 -26.17
CA LYS A 57 -8.41 6.58 -24.96
C LYS A 57 -7.72 7.11 -23.69
N TYR A 58 -6.43 7.43 -23.76
CA TYR A 58 -5.54 7.76 -22.64
C TYR A 58 -5.03 9.22 -22.64
N GLY A 59 -5.53 10.06 -23.55
CA GLY A 59 -5.19 11.48 -23.61
C GLY A 59 -3.88 11.78 -24.35
N PRO A 60 -3.47 13.07 -24.42
CA PRO A 60 -2.39 13.52 -25.30
C PRO A 60 -0.98 13.37 -24.71
N PHE A 61 -0.85 13.00 -23.43
CA PHE A 61 0.42 13.01 -22.70
C PHE A 61 1.02 11.61 -22.58
N CYS A 62 2.35 11.53 -22.75
CA CYS A 62 3.13 10.35 -22.36
C CYS A 62 3.78 10.58 -21.00
N TYR A 63 3.72 9.58 -20.12
CA TYR A 63 4.30 9.67 -18.78
C TYR A 63 5.65 8.96 -18.73
N LYS A 64 6.64 9.60 -18.11
CA LYS A 64 7.98 9.04 -17.85
C LYS A 64 8.26 8.98 -16.36
N ILE A 65 9.03 7.99 -15.96
CA ILE A 65 9.60 7.90 -14.62
C ILE A 65 10.76 8.87 -14.55
N VAL A 66 10.70 9.81 -13.61
CA VAL A 66 11.70 10.88 -13.49
C VAL A 66 12.77 10.50 -12.48
N SER A 67 12.33 10.08 -11.31
CA SER A 67 13.19 9.75 -10.19
C SER A 67 12.45 8.89 -9.18
N LEU A 68 13.24 8.28 -8.30
CA LEU A 68 12.77 7.64 -7.09
C LEU A 68 13.40 8.34 -5.90
N ASP A 69 12.62 8.64 -4.87
CA ASP A 69 13.14 9.04 -3.57
C ASP A 69 12.95 7.89 -2.59
N SER A 70 13.90 7.66 -1.69
CA SER A 70 13.76 6.68 -0.61
C SER A 70 14.27 7.20 0.71
N GLU A 71 13.56 6.89 1.80
CA GLU A 71 13.91 7.23 3.17
C GLU A 71 13.42 6.14 4.12
N GLY A 72 14.23 5.78 5.12
CA GLY A 72 13.79 4.92 6.22
C GLY A 72 14.83 3.90 6.65
N ALA A 73 14.37 2.87 7.35
CA ALA A 73 15.21 1.97 8.14
C ALA A 73 16.09 1.01 7.33
N ASP A 74 15.72 0.66 6.10
CA ASP A 74 16.40 -0.35 5.29
C ASP A 74 17.46 0.27 4.37
N GLU A 75 18.71 0.26 4.82
CA GLU A 75 19.86 0.81 4.08
C GLU A 75 20.11 0.10 2.75
N GLU A 76 19.84 -1.21 2.67
CA GLU A 76 20.07 -2.00 1.46
C GLU A 76 19.08 -1.59 0.35
N ILE A 77 17.82 -1.36 0.73
CA ILE A 77 16.79 -0.83 -0.18
C ILE A 77 17.12 0.61 -0.61
N ASN A 78 17.54 1.47 0.32
CA ASN A 78 17.93 2.85 0.02
C ASN A 78 19.11 2.93 -0.97
N SER A 79 20.11 2.05 -0.78
CA SER A 79 21.24 1.93 -1.70
C SER A 79 20.78 1.48 -3.09
N PHE A 80 19.92 0.46 -3.17
CA PHE A 80 19.39 -0.03 -4.44
C PHE A 80 18.57 1.03 -5.19
N VAL A 81 17.76 1.83 -4.50
CA VAL A 81 17.04 2.96 -5.11
C VAL A 81 18.01 3.99 -5.72
N SER A 82 19.11 4.27 -5.03
CA SER A 82 20.16 5.16 -5.55
C SER A 82 20.83 4.62 -6.82
N GLU A 83 21.05 3.30 -6.89
CA GLU A 83 21.53 2.63 -8.10
C GLU A 83 20.50 2.71 -9.25
N LEU A 84 19.21 2.49 -8.96
CA LEU A 84 18.13 2.62 -9.95
C LEU A 84 18.06 4.03 -10.53
N ASN A 85 18.16 5.06 -9.69
CA ASN A 85 18.23 6.46 -10.15
C ASN A 85 19.42 6.70 -11.10
N THR A 86 20.56 6.06 -10.83
CA THR A 86 21.73 6.15 -11.71
C THR A 86 21.47 5.46 -13.06
N LYS A 87 20.79 4.31 -13.06
CA LYS A 87 20.37 3.61 -14.29
C LYS A 87 19.36 4.44 -15.09
N LEU A 88 18.38 5.06 -14.42
CA LEU A 88 17.40 5.96 -15.05
C LEU A 88 18.09 7.14 -15.73
N LYS A 89 19.11 7.76 -15.11
CA LYS A 89 19.87 8.86 -15.73
C LYS A 89 20.73 8.41 -16.92
N LYS A 90 21.33 7.22 -16.84
CA LYS A 90 22.14 6.64 -17.94
C LYS A 90 21.30 6.19 -19.14
N SER A 91 19.98 6.12 -19.00
CA SER A 91 19.08 5.55 -20.01
C SER A 91 19.03 6.33 -21.35
N GLY A 92 19.68 7.48 -21.46
CA GLY A 92 19.90 8.21 -22.72
C GLY A 92 20.98 7.66 -23.65
N THR A 93 21.75 6.61 -23.28
CA THR A 93 22.81 6.03 -24.13
C THR A 93 22.79 4.49 -24.12
N ASN A 94 22.06 3.89 -25.08
CA ASN A 94 22.21 2.52 -25.61
C ASN A 94 22.55 1.35 -24.64
N ALA A 95 21.97 1.29 -23.43
CA ALA A 95 22.22 0.18 -22.49
C ALA A 95 20.98 -0.29 -21.71
N GLY A 96 19.81 -0.38 -22.36
CA GLY A 96 18.56 -0.91 -21.78
C GLY A 96 17.73 -1.68 -22.81
N TYR A 97 16.83 -2.56 -22.33
CA TYR A 97 16.10 -3.59 -23.10
C TYR A 97 15.58 -3.09 -24.47
N ASN A 98 15.79 -3.93 -25.49
CA ASN A 98 15.55 -3.68 -26.91
C ASN A 98 14.08 -3.46 -27.25
N GLU A 99 13.58 -2.24 -27.09
CA GLU A 99 12.73 -1.58 -28.08
C GLU A 99 13.13 -0.11 -28.11
N LYS A 100 13.36 0.42 -29.30
CA LYS A 100 13.88 1.76 -29.62
C LYS A 100 13.50 2.82 -28.55
N GLY A 101 14.48 3.27 -27.75
CA GLY A 101 14.34 4.47 -26.91
C GLY A 101 14.25 4.31 -25.38
N ASN A 102 14.59 3.15 -24.81
CA ASN A 102 14.84 2.98 -23.36
C ASN A 102 13.79 3.60 -22.42
N HIS A 103 12.52 3.21 -22.61
CA HIS A 103 11.41 3.69 -21.78
C HIS A 103 11.15 2.68 -20.66
N TRP A 104 11.66 2.94 -19.45
CA TRP A 104 11.26 2.15 -18.27
C TRP A 104 9.75 2.30 -18.08
N SER A 105 9.01 1.20 -18.20
CA SER A 105 7.60 1.18 -17.79
C SER A 105 7.50 1.10 -16.27
N ILE A 106 6.42 1.62 -15.69
CA ILE A 106 6.14 1.49 -14.24
C ILE A 106 6.14 0.02 -13.84
N PHE A 107 5.58 -0.86 -14.67
CA PHE A 107 5.58 -2.30 -14.41
C PHE A 107 6.99 -2.87 -14.32
N TYR A 108 7.89 -2.47 -15.23
CA TYR A 108 9.29 -2.92 -15.19
C TYR A 108 10.00 -2.43 -13.93
N LEU A 109 9.84 -1.15 -13.56
CA LEU A 109 10.41 -0.62 -12.33
C LEU A 109 9.91 -1.38 -11.09
N LEU A 110 8.60 -1.62 -11.01
CA LEU A 110 8.00 -2.38 -9.91
C LEU A 110 8.55 -3.81 -9.87
N LYS A 111 8.75 -4.45 -11.03
CA LYS A 111 9.36 -5.79 -11.11
C LYS A 111 10.79 -5.81 -10.54
N GLU A 112 11.61 -4.82 -10.88
CA GLU A 112 12.98 -4.71 -10.34
C GLU A 112 12.98 -4.50 -8.83
N LEU A 113 12.08 -3.63 -8.33
CA LEU A 113 11.91 -3.42 -6.89
C LEU A 113 11.43 -4.69 -6.18
N ILE A 114 10.42 -5.38 -6.72
CA ILE A 114 9.92 -6.66 -6.18
C ILE A 114 11.04 -7.70 -6.13
N SER A 115 11.83 -7.82 -7.20
CA SER A 115 12.96 -8.77 -7.25
C SER A 115 13.98 -8.46 -6.14
N LYS A 116 14.24 -7.18 -5.86
CA LYS A 116 15.10 -6.78 -4.75
C LYS A 116 14.46 -7.07 -3.39
N PHE A 117 13.18 -6.82 -3.23
CA PHE A 117 12.43 -7.12 -2.00
C PHE A 117 12.51 -8.60 -1.65
N GLU A 118 12.30 -9.49 -2.62
CA GLU A 118 12.42 -10.93 -2.44
C GLU A 118 13.84 -11.34 -2.00
N GLN A 119 14.88 -10.73 -2.59
CA GLN A 119 16.28 -10.96 -2.17
C GLN A 119 16.56 -10.53 -0.72
N CYS A 120 15.91 -9.45 -0.27
CA CYS A 120 15.98 -8.97 1.11
C CYS A 120 14.97 -9.66 2.05
N GLU A 121 14.35 -10.75 1.60
CA GLU A 121 13.39 -11.60 2.33
C GLU A 121 12.04 -10.94 2.66
N TYR A 122 11.66 -9.87 1.96
CA TYR A 122 10.29 -9.38 1.99
C TYR A 122 9.39 -10.39 1.27
N ASN A 123 8.44 -10.97 2.00
CA ASN A 123 7.73 -12.18 1.61
C ASN A 123 6.21 -12.03 1.61
N PHE A 124 5.68 -10.90 2.08
CA PHE A 124 4.27 -10.56 1.98
C PHE A 124 4.08 -9.20 1.34
N PHE A 125 2.98 -9.04 0.62
CA PHE A 125 2.73 -7.89 -0.23
C PHE A 125 1.28 -7.44 -0.12
N ARG A 126 1.05 -6.14 -0.36
CA ARG A 126 -0.27 -5.54 -0.41
C ARG A 126 -0.29 -4.41 -1.42
N GLY A 127 -1.32 -4.36 -2.25
CA GLY A 127 -1.54 -3.24 -3.18
C GLY A 127 -2.84 -2.52 -2.89
N GLN A 128 -2.85 -1.20 -3.04
CA GLN A 128 -4.03 -0.38 -2.89
C GLN A 128 -4.03 0.79 -3.88
N THR A 129 -5.20 1.08 -4.45
CA THR A 129 -5.39 2.10 -5.50
C THR A 129 -5.33 3.54 -4.98
N GLU A 130 -5.34 3.71 -3.66
CA GLU A 130 -5.29 5.00 -2.99
C GLU A 130 -4.30 4.94 -1.82
N SER A 131 -3.59 6.04 -1.56
CA SER A 131 -2.62 6.17 -0.46
C SER A 131 -3.31 6.32 0.91
N TRP A 132 -4.27 5.44 1.23
CA TRP A 132 -4.82 5.36 2.56
C TRP A 132 -3.77 4.86 3.56
N PRO A 133 -3.87 5.26 4.83
CA PRO A 133 -3.06 4.65 5.87
C PRO A 133 -3.30 3.14 5.92
N THR A 134 -2.25 2.41 6.30
CA THR A 134 -2.22 0.95 6.42
C THR A 134 -2.96 0.54 7.68
N ILE A 135 -4.28 0.72 7.66
CA ILE A 135 -5.19 0.40 8.75
C ILE A 135 -6.32 -0.48 8.23
N PRO A 136 -6.79 -1.45 9.06
CA PRO A 136 -7.95 -2.27 8.75
C PRO A 136 -9.18 -1.43 8.41
N ALA A 137 -10.09 -2.01 7.62
CA ALA A 137 -11.29 -1.32 7.18
C ALA A 137 -12.18 -0.84 8.34
N LEU A 138 -12.16 -1.58 9.46
CA LEU A 138 -12.90 -1.27 10.68
C LEU A 138 -12.53 0.09 11.29
N PHE A 139 -11.26 0.46 11.24
CA PHE A 139 -10.74 1.68 11.87
C PHE A 139 -10.66 2.87 10.91
N ARG A 140 -11.12 2.70 9.67
CA ARG A 140 -11.24 3.83 8.73
C ARG A 140 -12.42 4.70 9.17
N LYS A 141 -12.33 6.01 8.92
CA LYS A 141 -13.39 7.01 9.19
C LYS A 141 -14.66 6.79 8.37
N LYS A 142 -15.35 5.68 8.65
CA LYS A 142 -16.66 5.33 8.11
C LYS A 142 -17.64 5.39 9.26
N VAL A 143 -18.72 6.12 9.06
CA VAL A 143 -19.83 6.20 10.01
C VAL A 143 -21.07 5.57 9.40
N ASN A 144 -21.92 5.02 10.26
CA ASN A 144 -23.24 4.57 9.86
C ASN A 144 -24.22 5.76 9.70
N LYS A 145 -25.49 5.47 9.40
CA LYS A 145 -26.54 6.50 9.25
C LYS A 145 -26.76 7.34 10.53
N ASP A 146 -26.46 6.78 11.69
CA ASP A 146 -26.61 7.41 13.01
C ASP A 146 -25.33 8.14 13.47
N SER A 147 -24.38 8.39 12.56
CA SER A 147 -23.09 9.03 12.84
C SER A 147 -22.19 8.29 13.84
N LYS A 148 -22.41 6.99 14.05
CA LYS A 148 -21.53 6.13 14.87
C LYS A 148 -20.44 5.51 14.02
N PHE A 149 -19.23 5.42 14.56
CA PHE A 149 -18.14 4.74 13.88
C PHE A 149 -18.34 3.22 13.89
N TYR A 150 -17.85 2.53 12.86
CA TYR A 150 -17.97 1.06 12.79
C TYR A 150 -17.27 0.34 13.95
N TYR A 151 -16.13 0.85 14.42
CA TYR A 151 -15.42 0.25 15.57
C TYR A 151 -16.26 0.24 16.84
N GLU A 152 -17.15 1.23 17.04
CA GLU A 152 -18.03 1.33 18.22
C GLU A 152 -19.14 0.28 18.22
N LEU A 153 -19.51 -0.24 17.05
CA LEU A 153 -20.60 -1.20 16.90
C LEU A 153 -20.11 -2.61 16.59
N PHE A 154 -18.81 -2.79 16.42
CA PHE A 154 -18.24 -3.99 15.82
C PHE A 154 -18.58 -5.27 16.60
N GLU A 155 -18.33 -5.29 17.90
CA GLU A 155 -18.60 -6.47 18.73
C GLU A 155 -20.09 -6.82 18.75
N GLN A 156 -20.96 -5.80 18.79
CA GLN A 156 -22.40 -5.99 18.71
C GLN A 156 -22.81 -6.58 17.35
N LEU A 157 -22.31 -6.01 16.25
CA LEU A 157 -22.60 -6.47 14.89
C LEU A 157 -22.10 -7.89 14.67
N TYR A 158 -20.87 -8.20 15.10
CA TYR A 158 -20.30 -9.54 15.02
C TYR A 158 -21.19 -10.54 15.78
N LYS A 159 -21.56 -10.23 17.03
CA LYS A 159 -22.45 -11.09 17.81
C LYS A 159 -23.82 -11.27 17.14
N GLN A 160 -24.42 -10.22 16.62
CA GLN A 160 -25.69 -10.29 15.89
C GLN A 160 -25.60 -11.20 14.66
N VAL A 161 -24.57 -11.02 13.82
CA VAL A 161 -24.35 -11.85 12.62
C VAL A 161 -24.17 -13.32 13.00
N SER A 162 -23.44 -13.61 14.08
CA SER A 162 -23.27 -15.00 14.54
C SER A 162 -24.57 -15.64 15.05
N GLN A 163 -25.51 -14.84 15.57
CA GLN A 163 -26.80 -15.32 16.04
C GLN A 163 -27.81 -15.52 14.90
N GLU A 164 -27.76 -14.67 13.88
CA GLU A 164 -28.60 -14.80 12.68
C GLU A 164 -28.14 -15.94 11.78
N TYR A 165 -26.81 -16.17 11.69
CA TYR A 165 -26.20 -17.16 10.81
C TYR A 165 -25.22 -18.09 11.56
N PRO A 166 -25.69 -18.85 12.57
CA PRO A 166 -24.82 -19.66 13.43
C PRO A 166 -24.07 -20.76 12.66
N ASP A 167 -24.66 -21.29 11.59
CA ASP A 167 -24.01 -22.31 10.75
C ASP A 167 -22.86 -21.76 9.90
N ARG A 168 -22.72 -20.42 9.81
CA ARG A 168 -21.71 -19.77 8.96
C ARG A 168 -20.60 -19.14 9.78
N VAL A 169 -20.97 -18.38 10.81
CA VAL A 169 -20.04 -17.57 11.60
C VAL A 169 -20.31 -17.82 13.08
N GLU A 170 -19.26 -18.23 13.79
CA GLU A 170 -19.28 -18.34 15.24
C GLU A 170 -18.71 -17.06 15.85
N TYR A 171 -19.20 -16.66 17.02
CA TYR A 171 -18.64 -15.53 17.75
C TYR A 171 -17.60 -16.02 18.76
N HIS A 172 -16.40 -15.45 18.66
CA HIS A 172 -15.34 -15.57 19.65
C HIS A 172 -14.98 -14.18 20.15
N SER A 173 -14.90 -13.97 21.45
CA SER A 173 -14.46 -12.71 22.07
C SER A 173 -12.95 -12.44 21.87
N ILE A 174 -12.49 -11.22 22.13
CA ILE A 174 -11.06 -10.88 22.00
C ILE A 174 -10.17 -11.54 23.07
N ASP A 175 -10.79 -11.97 24.18
CA ASP A 175 -10.10 -12.66 25.28
C ASP A 175 -9.93 -14.17 25.01
N GLU A 176 -10.53 -14.69 23.94
CA GLU A 176 -10.41 -16.07 23.48
C GLU A 176 -9.20 -16.25 22.54
N ASP A 177 -9.10 -17.43 21.91
CA ASP A 177 -8.08 -17.71 20.91
C ASP A 177 -8.23 -16.78 19.69
N LEU A 178 -7.29 -15.84 19.56
CA LEU A 178 -7.27 -14.85 18.50
C LEU A 178 -7.07 -15.44 17.10
N ASP A 179 -6.45 -16.61 16.96
CA ASP A 179 -6.29 -17.27 15.66
C ASP A 179 -7.62 -17.92 15.24
N VAL A 180 -8.35 -18.52 16.19
CA VAL A 180 -9.73 -19.02 15.95
C VAL A 180 -10.69 -17.86 15.65
N ARG A 181 -10.58 -16.76 16.40
CA ARG A 181 -11.34 -15.54 16.11
C ARG A 181 -11.03 -15.00 14.71
N ALA A 182 -9.76 -14.97 14.31
CA ALA A 182 -9.35 -14.53 12.97
C ALA A 182 -9.98 -15.37 11.85
N ASP A 183 -10.16 -16.68 12.04
CA ASP A 183 -10.88 -17.54 11.09
C ASP A 183 -12.30 -17.03 10.82
N GLN A 184 -13.02 -16.61 11.87
CA GLN A 184 -14.37 -16.07 11.76
C GLN A 184 -14.38 -14.64 11.20
N LEU A 185 -13.41 -13.81 11.58
CA LEU A 185 -13.27 -12.46 11.02
C LEU A 185 -13.00 -12.49 9.50
N ALA A 186 -12.23 -13.46 9.01
CA ALA A 186 -12.01 -13.61 7.58
C ALA A 186 -13.29 -13.97 6.83
N LYS A 187 -14.19 -14.78 7.43
CA LYS A 187 -15.53 -15.04 6.89
C LYS A 187 -16.37 -13.77 6.84
N LEU A 188 -16.39 -12.99 7.91
CA LEU A 188 -17.10 -11.70 7.94
C LEU A 188 -16.60 -10.75 6.85
N GLN A 189 -15.28 -10.69 6.66
CA GLN A 189 -14.67 -9.86 5.63
C GLN A 189 -14.96 -10.36 4.22
N HIS A 190 -15.15 -11.67 4.02
CA HIS A 190 -15.64 -12.23 2.76
C HIS A 190 -17.04 -11.69 2.41
N TYR A 191 -17.91 -11.51 3.42
CA TYR A 191 -19.20 -10.84 3.29
C TYR A 191 -19.13 -9.30 3.37
N GLU A 192 -17.95 -8.72 3.11
CA GLU A 192 -17.71 -7.28 3.06
C GLU A 192 -17.91 -6.51 4.39
N LEU A 193 -18.06 -7.22 5.51
CA LEU A 193 -18.09 -6.57 6.81
C LEU A 193 -16.70 -6.00 7.14
N PRO A 194 -16.57 -4.73 7.55
CA PRO A 194 -15.30 -4.17 7.99
C PRO A 194 -14.80 -4.89 9.25
N THR A 195 -13.60 -5.47 9.19
CA THR A 195 -12.96 -6.18 10.31
C THR A 195 -11.62 -5.54 10.68
N SER A 196 -11.04 -6.01 11.78
CA SER A 196 -9.69 -5.67 12.25
C SER A 196 -8.57 -6.41 11.50
N LEU A 197 -8.91 -7.24 10.52
CA LEU A 197 -7.92 -7.90 9.67
C LEU A 197 -7.52 -6.99 8.50
N LEU A 198 -6.25 -7.09 8.12
CA LEU A 198 -5.70 -6.44 6.94
C LEU A 198 -5.16 -7.49 5.98
N ASP A 199 -5.73 -7.53 4.78
CA ASP A 199 -5.35 -8.47 3.71
C ASP A 199 -3.90 -8.28 3.27
N ILE A 200 -3.12 -9.36 3.27
CA ILE A 200 -1.79 -9.43 2.66
C ILE A 200 -1.73 -10.71 1.81
N THR A 201 -0.76 -10.77 0.90
CA THR A 201 -0.55 -11.94 0.03
C THR A 201 0.94 -12.24 -0.08
N ASP A 202 1.30 -13.51 -0.14
CA ASP A 202 2.66 -13.96 -0.47
C ASP A 202 3.01 -13.80 -1.96
N ASN A 203 2.05 -13.40 -2.80
CA ASN A 203 2.24 -13.23 -4.23
C ASN A 203 2.26 -11.74 -4.62
N PRO A 204 3.41 -11.19 -5.01
CA PRO A 204 3.54 -9.76 -5.34
C PRO A 204 2.69 -9.37 -6.56
N PHE A 205 2.42 -10.29 -7.49
CA PHE A 205 1.58 -10.01 -8.66
C PHE A 205 0.11 -9.90 -8.31
N VAL A 206 -0.35 -10.63 -7.29
CA VAL A 206 -1.71 -10.45 -6.74
C VAL A 206 -1.83 -9.07 -6.09
N ALA A 207 -0.80 -8.62 -5.37
CA ALA A 207 -0.76 -7.25 -4.84
C ALA A 207 -0.76 -6.20 -5.96
N LEU A 208 0.00 -6.38 -7.05
CA LEU A 208 -0.03 -5.49 -8.22
C LEU A 208 -1.40 -5.45 -8.91
N LEU A 209 -2.11 -6.57 -8.95
CA LEU A 209 -3.49 -6.59 -9.44
C LEU A 209 -4.37 -5.68 -8.57
N PHE A 210 -4.29 -5.77 -7.24
CA PHE A 210 -5.04 -4.87 -6.35
C PHE A 210 -4.58 -3.40 -6.41
N LEU A 211 -3.32 -3.15 -6.73
CA LEU A 211 -2.78 -1.80 -6.94
C LEU A 211 -3.43 -1.10 -8.14
N SER A 212 -3.71 -1.86 -9.20
CA SER A 212 -4.23 -1.37 -10.49
C SER A 212 -5.75 -1.53 -10.65
N ASN A 213 -6.37 -2.41 -9.85
CA ASN A 213 -7.79 -2.71 -9.93
C ASN A 213 -8.64 -1.64 -9.21
N SER A 214 -8.86 -0.50 -9.85
CA SER A 214 -9.75 0.56 -9.36
C SER A 214 -11.19 0.46 -9.88
N GLY A 215 -11.50 -0.53 -10.73
CA GLY A 215 -12.69 -0.50 -11.56
C GLY A 215 -12.74 0.77 -12.41
N ASN A 216 -13.89 1.45 -12.48
CA ASN A 216 -14.03 2.76 -13.16
C ASN A 216 -13.56 3.96 -12.31
N ARG A 217 -12.89 3.74 -11.17
CA ARG A 217 -12.46 4.82 -10.28
C ARG A 217 -11.07 5.33 -10.66
N ILE A 218 -10.85 6.62 -10.40
CA ILE A 218 -9.56 7.27 -10.58
C ILE A 218 -8.57 6.69 -9.55
N ILE A 219 -7.43 6.21 -10.03
CA ILE A 219 -6.30 5.81 -9.18
C ILE A 219 -5.68 7.08 -8.58
N LYS A 220 -5.60 7.16 -7.25
CA LYS A 220 -5.14 8.36 -6.53
C LYS A 220 -3.95 8.04 -5.64
N LYS A 221 -2.73 8.25 -6.14
CA LYS A 221 -1.49 7.88 -5.43
C LYS A 221 -1.51 6.39 -5.02
N PRO A 222 -1.43 5.46 -5.97
CA PRO A 222 -1.47 4.05 -5.64
C PRO A 222 -0.26 3.70 -4.75
N LYS A 223 -0.50 2.81 -3.78
CA LYS A 223 0.49 2.39 -2.80
C LYS A 223 0.68 0.88 -2.85
N PHE A 224 1.93 0.45 -2.97
CA PHE A 224 2.35 -0.95 -2.90
C PHE A 224 3.21 -1.14 -1.65
N GLU A 225 2.92 -2.16 -0.86
CA GLU A 225 3.62 -2.41 0.40
C GLU A 225 4.20 -3.82 0.37
N ALA A 226 5.43 -3.95 0.87
CA ALA A 226 6.11 -5.22 1.08
C ALA A 226 6.46 -5.34 2.57
N PHE A 227 6.26 -6.52 3.14
CA PHE A 227 6.48 -6.81 4.55
C PHE A 227 7.44 -7.99 4.68
N LYS A 228 8.41 -7.86 5.57
CA LYS A 228 9.35 -8.92 5.92
C LYS A 228 8.89 -9.58 7.21
N MET A 229 8.32 -10.79 7.12
CA MET A 229 7.78 -11.48 8.29
C MET A 229 8.19 -12.96 8.33
N SER A 230 8.97 -13.32 9.34
CA SER A 230 9.18 -14.72 9.76
C SER A 230 7.88 -15.33 10.26
N ILE A 231 7.44 -16.43 9.64
CA ILE A 231 6.19 -17.14 9.99
C ILE A 231 6.19 -17.55 11.46
N GLU A 232 7.30 -18.11 11.95
CA GLU A 232 7.37 -18.62 13.32
C GLU A 232 7.34 -17.48 14.36
N GLU A 233 8.13 -16.44 14.13
CA GLU A 233 8.33 -15.40 15.12
C GLU A 233 7.17 -14.40 15.11
N HIS A 234 6.77 -13.90 13.93
CA HIS A 234 5.73 -12.88 13.83
C HIS A 234 4.33 -13.41 14.10
N SER A 235 4.10 -14.72 13.98
CA SER A 235 2.81 -15.31 14.40
C SER A 235 2.64 -15.31 15.92
N LYS A 236 3.76 -15.35 16.67
CA LYS A 236 3.80 -15.42 18.14
C LYS A 236 3.94 -14.06 18.81
N SER A 237 4.82 -13.20 18.29
CA SER A 237 5.20 -11.92 18.91
C SER A 237 4.85 -10.68 18.10
N SER A 238 4.04 -10.82 17.05
CA SER A 238 3.60 -9.70 16.20
C SER A 238 2.15 -9.89 15.76
N LEU A 239 1.78 -9.32 14.62
CA LEU A 239 0.40 -9.28 14.11
C LEU A 239 0.11 -10.33 13.03
N LEU A 240 1.09 -11.14 12.62
CA LEU A 240 0.88 -12.11 11.54
C LEU A 240 -0.08 -13.22 12.00
N THR A 241 -1.08 -13.51 11.17
CA THR A 241 -2.03 -14.61 11.40
C THR A 241 -2.33 -15.32 10.08
N PHE A 242 -2.44 -16.64 10.14
CA PHE A 242 -2.89 -17.45 9.03
C PHE A 242 -4.26 -18.02 9.34
N VAL A 243 -5.17 -17.88 8.40
CA VAL A 243 -6.55 -18.36 8.54
C VAL A 243 -6.70 -19.74 7.89
N ARG A 244 -7.42 -20.63 8.56
CA ARG A 244 -7.68 -21.99 8.09
C ARG A 244 -8.53 -21.97 6.82
N LYS A 245 -8.13 -22.77 5.84
CA LYS A 245 -8.79 -22.87 4.53
C LYS A 245 -10.00 -23.83 4.63
N GLY A 246 -11.21 -23.28 4.71
CA GLY A 246 -12.47 -24.03 4.57
C GLY A 246 -12.97 -24.09 3.12
N HIS A 247 -13.92 -25.00 2.84
CA HIS A 247 -14.53 -25.15 1.51
C HIS A 247 -15.32 -23.91 1.03
N ASP A 248 -15.83 -23.10 1.96
CA ASP A 248 -16.73 -21.96 1.66
C ASP A 248 -16.00 -20.62 1.42
N ASN A 249 -14.67 -20.58 1.53
CA ASN A 249 -13.90 -19.33 1.55
C ASN A 249 -12.93 -19.21 0.36
N GLN A 250 -13.47 -19.13 -0.86
CA GLN A 250 -12.66 -19.02 -2.08
C GLN A 250 -11.75 -17.78 -2.10
N ARG A 251 -12.17 -16.66 -1.48
CA ARG A 251 -11.36 -15.43 -1.35
C ARG A 251 -10.06 -15.67 -0.57
N ILE A 252 -10.11 -16.49 0.49
CA ILE A 252 -8.95 -16.83 1.32
C ILE A 252 -7.95 -17.68 0.54
N ARG A 253 -8.43 -18.52 -0.38
CA ARG A 253 -7.56 -19.31 -1.27
C ARG A 253 -6.75 -18.44 -2.23
N ALA A 254 -7.31 -17.34 -2.71
CA ALA A 254 -6.66 -16.43 -3.65
C ALA A 254 -5.57 -15.53 -3.01
N GLN A 255 -5.69 -15.25 -1.71
CA GLN A 255 -4.74 -14.42 -0.94
C GLN A 255 -3.70 -15.26 -0.18
N HIS A 256 -3.69 -16.59 -0.36
CA HIS A 256 -2.94 -17.54 0.46
C HIS A 256 -3.16 -17.43 1.99
N GLY A 257 -4.25 -16.76 2.42
CA GLY A 257 -4.78 -16.81 3.78
C GLY A 257 -3.95 -16.12 4.87
N ALA A 258 -3.03 -15.22 4.51
CA ALA A 258 -2.24 -14.45 5.48
C ALA A 258 -2.88 -13.07 5.75
N PHE A 259 -2.88 -12.66 7.02
CA PHE A 259 -3.47 -11.40 7.48
C PHE A 259 -2.56 -10.73 8.51
N ILE A 260 -2.57 -9.40 8.52
CA ILE A 260 -2.14 -8.63 9.69
C ILE A 260 -3.37 -8.45 10.59
N ASN A 261 -3.36 -9.09 11.75
CA ASN A 261 -4.47 -9.17 12.69
C ASN A 261 -4.31 -8.12 13.81
N TYR A 262 -5.06 -7.03 13.72
CA TYR A 262 -4.98 -5.96 14.73
C TYR A 262 -5.59 -6.37 16.08
N ASP A 263 -6.35 -7.47 16.18
CA ASP A 263 -6.80 -7.96 17.48
C ASP A 263 -5.61 -8.42 18.34
N LYS A 264 -4.50 -8.89 17.73
CA LYS A 264 -3.28 -9.26 18.46
C LYS A 264 -2.65 -8.09 19.21
N LEU A 265 -2.94 -6.85 18.83
CA LEU A 265 -2.49 -5.67 19.57
C LEU A 265 -3.02 -5.65 21.00
N SER A 266 -4.18 -6.26 21.29
CA SER A 266 -4.73 -6.30 22.65
C SER A 266 -3.77 -6.89 23.68
N LYS A 267 -2.85 -7.77 23.26
CA LYS A 267 -1.82 -8.40 24.09
C LYS A 267 -0.64 -7.48 24.40
N TYR A 268 -0.40 -6.46 23.58
CA TYR A 268 0.81 -5.64 23.62
C TYR A 268 0.53 -4.16 23.91
N THR A 269 -0.69 -3.69 23.71
CA THR A 269 -1.04 -2.28 23.85
C THR A 269 -1.46 -1.91 25.27
N HIS A 270 -0.89 -0.84 25.77
CA HIS A 270 -1.35 -0.14 26.97
C HIS A 270 -1.92 1.22 26.56
N PHE A 271 -3.21 1.41 26.84
CA PHE A 271 -3.91 2.65 26.51
C PHE A 271 -3.82 3.63 27.67
N THR A 272 -3.34 4.83 27.37
CA THR A 272 -3.47 6.00 28.26
C THR A 272 -4.38 7.03 27.58
N LYS A 273 -4.78 8.08 28.32
CA LYS A 273 -5.76 9.07 27.84
C LYS A 273 -5.37 9.73 26.51
N ASP A 274 -4.07 9.87 26.25
CA ASP A 274 -3.55 10.59 25.08
C ASP A 274 -2.48 9.79 24.28
N GLU A 275 -2.06 8.61 24.74
CA GLU A 275 -1.04 7.79 24.06
C GLU A 275 -1.37 6.29 24.07
N ILE A 276 -1.02 5.60 22.98
CA ILE A 276 -0.88 4.14 22.92
C ILE A 276 0.60 3.82 23.03
N LYS A 277 0.95 2.92 23.96
CA LYS A 277 2.29 2.33 24.05
C LYS A 277 2.22 0.84 23.76
N ILE A 278 3.01 0.39 22.79
CA ILE A 278 3.20 -1.03 22.49
C ILE A 278 4.37 -1.56 23.33
N SER A 279 4.17 -2.73 23.95
CA SER A 279 5.17 -3.45 24.75
C SER A 279 6.45 -3.73 23.95
N GLU A 280 7.61 -3.74 24.63
CA GLU A 280 8.91 -4.10 24.02
C GLU A 280 8.97 -5.57 23.56
N GLU A 281 8.09 -6.42 24.09
CA GLU A 281 7.93 -7.81 23.63
C GLU A 281 7.35 -7.91 22.21
N PHE A 282 6.73 -6.83 21.72
CA PHE A 282 6.20 -6.76 20.38
C PHE A 282 7.32 -6.65 19.36
N ARG A 283 7.35 -7.61 18.44
CA ARG A 283 8.26 -7.57 17.31
C ARG A 283 7.67 -6.70 16.19
N ARG A 284 8.35 -5.59 15.93
CA ARG A 284 8.08 -4.71 14.78
C ARG A 284 8.28 -5.43 13.45
N ILE A 285 7.49 -5.02 12.47
CA ILE A 285 7.46 -5.60 11.13
C ILE A 285 8.20 -4.66 10.17
N PRO A 286 9.37 -5.06 9.61
CA PRO A 286 9.99 -4.28 8.55
C PRO A 286 9.07 -4.19 7.34
N ARG A 287 8.87 -2.97 6.86
CA ARG A 287 7.92 -2.67 5.79
C ARG A 287 8.52 -1.67 4.81
N VAL A 288 8.46 -2.02 3.53
CA VAL A 288 8.73 -1.08 2.44
C VAL A 288 7.41 -0.61 1.84
N SER A 289 7.23 0.70 1.71
CA SER A 289 6.04 1.33 1.13
C SER A 289 6.40 2.12 -0.13
N ILE A 290 5.98 1.64 -1.29
CA ILE A 290 6.10 2.36 -2.56
C ILE A 290 4.85 3.20 -2.79
N THR A 291 5.01 4.51 -2.99
CA THR A 291 3.95 5.42 -3.45
C THR A 291 4.30 5.95 -4.83
N ILE A 292 3.33 5.89 -5.76
CA ILE A 292 3.50 6.46 -7.10
C ILE A 292 2.80 7.81 -7.15
N GLU A 293 3.51 8.87 -7.52
CA GLU A 293 2.95 10.21 -7.61
C GLU A 293 3.29 10.92 -8.92
N PHE A 294 2.35 11.74 -9.37
CA PHE A 294 2.55 12.65 -10.49
C PHE A 294 3.11 13.98 -9.98
N SER A 295 4.27 14.39 -10.50
CA SER A 295 4.92 15.63 -10.13
C SER A 295 4.69 16.70 -11.20
N LYS A 296 3.96 17.76 -10.84
CA LYS A 296 3.78 18.94 -11.69
C LYS A 296 5.11 19.66 -11.95
N LYS A 297 5.92 19.80 -10.91
CA LYS A 297 7.23 20.47 -10.99
C LYS A 297 8.15 19.77 -12.00
N GLU A 298 8.28 18.45 -11.89
CA GLU A 298 9.12 17.66 -12.80
C GLU A 298 8.56 17.70 -14.23
N THR A 299 7.24 17.72 -14.38
CA THR A 299 6.60 17.89 -15.69
C THR A 299 6.95 19.23 -16.33
N GLU A 300 6.89 20.33 -15.58
CA GLU A 300 7.28 21.66 -16.08
C GLU A 300 8.76 21.69 -16.51
N GLU A 301 9.65 21.04 -15.75
CA GLU A 301 11.07 20.93 -16.10
C GLU A 301 11.29 20.09 -17.37
N LEU A 302 10.60 18.96 -17.52
CA LEU A 302 10.66 18.13 -18.73
C LEU A 302 10.19 18.90 -19.97
N LEU A 303 9.05 19.59 -19.90
CA LEU A 303 8.50 20.33 -21.02
C LEU A 303 9.39 21.52 -21.43
N LYS A 304 9.99 22.22 -20.47
CA LYS A 304 10.98 23.28 -20.76
C LYS A 304 12.20 22.74 -21.50
N ASN A 305 12.73 21.61 -21.05
CA ASN A 305 13.87 20.96 -21.72
C ASN A 305 13.52 20.55 -23.16
N GLU A 306 12.29 20.06 -23.40
CA GLU A 306 11.79 19.75 -24.75
C GLU A 306 11.68 21.02 -25.63
N GLU A 307 11.17 22.13 -25.10
CA GLU A 307 11.11 23.42 -25.81
C GLU A 307 12.49 23.96 -26.20
N GLU A 308 13.48 23.84 -25.31
CA GLU A 308 14.87 24.22 -25.59
C GLU A 308 15.48 23.37 -26.71
N LEU A 309 15.24 22.05 -26.70
CA LEU A 309 15.69 21.13 -27.76
C LEU A 309 15.06 21.48 -29.11
N ILE A 310 13.75 21.75 -29.14
CA ILE A 310 13.04 22.18 -30.35
C ILE A 310 13.62 23.50 -30.88
N SER A 311 13.95 24.44 -29.99
CA SER A 311 14.53 25.72 -30.38
C SER A 311 15.91 25.55 -31.04
N LYS A 312 16.77 24.66 -30.50
CA LYS A 312 18.07 24.33 -31.09
C LYS A 312 17.93 23.70 -32.49
N VAL A 313 16.98 22.79 -32.68
CA VAL A 313 16.72 22.17 -33.99
C VAL A 313 16.28 23.22 -35.02
N LYS A 314 15.40 24.16 -34.65
CA LYS A 314 14.97 25.26 -35.54
C LYS A 314 16.11 26.19 -35.91
N GLU A 315 17.03 26.48 -34.98
CA GLU A 315 18.24 27.25 -35.27
C GLU A 315 19.14 26.52 -36.27
N GLU A 316 19.35 25.21 -36.10
CA GLU A 316 20.13 24.37 -37.03
C GLU A 316 19.50 24.26 -38.42
N GLU A 317 18.17 24.14 -38.54
CA GLU A 317 17.47 24.20 -39.83
C GLU A 317 17.72 25.55 -40.53
N GLY A 318 17.63 26.67 -39.79
CA GLY A 318 17.94 27.99 -40.32
C GLY A 318 19.37 28.11 -40.87
N TYR A 319 20.34 27.45 -40.25
CA TYR A 319 21.72 27.35 -40.75
C TYR A 319 21.85 26.42 -41.97
N PHE A 320 21.10 25.31 -41.99
CA PHE A 320 21.08 24.36 -43.11
C PHE A 320 20.59 25.03 -44.41
N PHE A 321 19.54 25.85 -44.32
CA PHE A 321 19.03 26.60 -45.48
C PHE A 321 19.91 27.80 -45.87
N ARG A 322 20.69 28.40 -44.95
CA ARG A 322 21.64 29.48 -45.28
C ARG A 322 22.93 29.03 -45.97
N ARG A 323 23.31 27.75 -45.88
CA ARG A 323 24.52 27.21 -46.53
C ARG A 323 24.29 26.65 -47.94
N LYS A 324 23.03 26.52 -48.38
CA LYS A 324 22.64 25.93 -49.67
C LYS A 324 22.05 26.91 -50.69
N ILE A 325 22.07 28.19 -50.37
CA ILE A 325 21.81 29.32 -51.28
C ILE A 325 23.11 30.10 -51.39
#